data_AF-A0A090QLR2-F1
#
_entry.id   AF-A0A090QLR2-F1
#
_cell.length_a   1.000
_cell.length_b   1.000
_cell.length_c   1.000
_cell.angle_alpha   90.00
_cell.angle_beta   90.00
_cell.angle_gamma   90.00
#
_symmetry.space_group_name_H-M   'P 1'
#
loop_
_entity.id
_entity.type
_entity.pdbx_description
1 polymer ?
#
loop_
_entity_poly.entity_id
_entity_poly.type
_entity_poly.pdbx_seq_one_letter_code
_entity_poly.pdbx_strand_id
1 'polypeptide(L)'
;MFGAPTAAIKQFYLQFGVEIDTGEHEPDDHIGLIFCFIAHLCEMALQQDIADDQPSPLLCALEKFLSEHVLSWAPRMLHIMRDEATTDFYKGMSLAAEGTLRQLAQLTKADYRIVRLYR
;
A
#
# COMPACT_ATOMS: atom_id res chain seq x y z
N MET A 1 -11.32 -4.94 -11.35
CA MET A 1 -12.73 -4.46 -11.19
C MET A 1 -12.64 -3.00 -10.77
N PHE A 2 -13.40 -2.10 -11.37
CA PHE A 2 -13.36 -0.67 -11.02
C PHE A 2 -14.49 -0.36 -10.03
N GLY A 3 -14.16 -0.27 -8.73
CA GLY A 3 -15.12 0.01 -7.66
C GLY A 3 -14.82 1.30 -6.90
N ALA A 4 -15.72 1.68 -5.99
CA ALA A 4 -15.51 2.82 -5.09
C ALA A 4 -14.16 2.77 -4.31
N PRO A 5 -13.65 1.58 -3.87
CA PRO A 5 -12.33 1.49 -3.25
C PRO A 5 -11.18 1.88 -4.19
N THR A 6 -11.23 1.45 -5.45
CA THR A 6 -10.23 1.78 -6.48
C THR A 6 -10.20 3.29 -6.76
N ALA A 7 -11.37 3.93 -6.85
CA ALA A 7 -11.46 5.38 -7.03
C ALA A 7 -10.90 6.16 -5.83
N ALA A 8 -11.09 5.66 -4.60
CA ALA A 8 -10.54 6.28 -3.39
C ALA A 8 -9.01 6.23 -3.38
N ILE A 9 -8.42 5.11 -3.83
CA ILE A 9 -6.97 4.97 -4.00
C ILE A 9 -6.44 5.99 -5.02
N LYS A 10 -7.10 6.12 -6.18
CA LYS A 10 -6.73 7.12 -7.18
C LYS A 10 -6.74 8.55 -6.62
N GLN A 11 -7.78 8.90 -5.86
CA GLN A 11 -7.86 10.21 -5.21
C GLN A 11 -6.76 10.42 -4.17
N PHE A 12 -6.27 9.36 -3.55
CA PHE A 12 -5.12 9.43 -2.66
C PHE A 12 -3.84 9.75 -3.43
N TYR A 13 -3.58 9.08 -4.56
CA TYR A 13 -2.41 9.36 -5.41
C TYR A 13 -2.35 10.84 -5.85
N LEU A 14 -3.50 11.38 -6.29
CA LEU A 14 -3.60 12.77 -6.74
C LEU A 14 -3.28 13.80 -5.64
N GLN A 15 -3.51 13.49 -4.36
CA GLN A 15 -3.14 14.38 -3.24
C GLN A 15 -1.63 14.59 -3.12
N PHE A 16 -0.83 13.67 -3.67
CA PHE A 16 0.63 13.73 -3.68
C PHE A 16 1.18 14.03 -5.08
N GLY A 17 0.32 14.49 -6.00
CA GLY A 17 0.72 14.82 -7.36
C GLY A 17 1.11 13.60 -8.21
N VAL A 18 0.68 12.40 -7.80
CA VAL A 18 0.93 11.17 -8.56
C VAL A 18 -0.25 10.88 -9.47
N GLU A 19 -0.01 10.89 -10.77
CA GLU A 19 -0.90 10.37 -11.79
C GLU A 19 -0.34 9.04 -12.28
N ILE A 20 -1.16 7.99 -12.20
CA ILE A 20 -0.79 6.68 -12.74
C ILE A 20 -1.26 6.60 -14.18
N ASP A 21 -0.29 6.48 -15.07
CA ASP A 21 -0.51 6.14 -16.47
C ASP A 21 0.45 4.99 -16.83
N THR A 22 -0.08 3.77 -16.83
CA THR A 22 0.68 2.57 -17.21
C THR A 22 0.60 2.30 -18.72
N GLY A 23 -0.11 3.12 -19.50
CA GLY A 23 -0.44 2.85 -20.91
C GLY A 23 -1.43 1.70 -21.12
N GLU A 24 -1.86 1.04 -20.05
CA GLU A 24 -2.77 -0.11 -20.03
C GLU A 24 -3.97 0.17 -19.11
N HIS A 25 -5.08 -0.54 -19.30
CA HIS A 25 -6.26 -0.45 -18.41
C HIS A 25 -6.08 -1.25 -17.11
N GLU A 26 -4.99 -0.98 -16.38
CA GLU A 26 -4.82 -1.55 -15.04
C GLU A 26 -5.62 -0.74 -14.00
N PRO A 27 -6.37 -1.41 -13.10
CA PRO A 27 -6.96 -0.74 -11.96
C PRO A 27 -5.90 -0.09 -11.05
N ASP A 28 -6.18 1.12 -10.57
CA ASP A 28 -5.29 1.89 -9.67
C ASP A 28 -5.01 1.20 -8.32
N ASP A 29 -5.77 0.15 -7.99
CA ASP A 29 -5.61 -0.69 -6.80
C ASP A 29 -4.69 -1.91 -7.03
N HIS A 30 -4.01 -1.98 -8.17
CA HIS A 30 -3.01 -3.02 -8.41
C HIS A 30 -1.90 -2.97 -7.34
N ILE A 31 -1.61 -4.11 -6.72
CA ILE A 31 -0.71 -4.19 -5.56
C ILE A 31 0.71 -3.68 -5.88
N GLY A 32 1.18 -3.86 -7.11
CA GLY A 32 2.47 -3.33 -7.56
C GLY A 32 2.50 -1.79 -7.55
N LEU A 33 1.43 -1.15 -8.03
CA LEU A 33 1.30 0.32 -8.03
C LEU A 33 1.24 0.87 -6.61
N ILE A 34 0.54 0.18 -5.71
CA ILE A 34 0.47 0.52 -4.29
C ILE A 34 1.86 0.52 -3.66
N PHE A 35 2.68 -0.51 -3.92
CA PHE A 35 4.06 -0.55 -3.40
C PHE A 35 4.93 0.56 -4.00
N CYS A 36 4.78 0.88 -5.28
CA CYS A 36 5.47 2.03 -5.89
C CYS A 36 5.08 3.35 -5.21
N PHE A 37 3.79 3.55 -4.94
CA PHE A 37 3.31 4.74 -4.25
C PHE A 37 3.81 4.83 -2.79
N ILE A 38 3.83 3.70 -2.07
CA ILE A 38 4.43 3.63 -0.73
C ILE A 38 5.92 4.04 -0.78
N ALA A 39 6.67 3.52 -1.74
CA ALA A 39 8.08 3.88 -1.92
C ALA A 39 8.23 5.39 -2.19
N HIS A 40 7.39 5.95 -3.05
CA HIS A 40 7.37 7.39 -3.34
C HIS A 40 7.12 8.24 -2.08
N LEU A 41 6.13 7.88 -1.24
CA LEU A 41 5.88 8.59 0.02
C LEU A 41 7.08 8.51 0.98
N CYS A 42 7.73 7.36 1.07
CA CYS A 42 8.94 7.18 1.88
C CYS A 42 10.10 8.05 1.36
N GLU A 43 10.31 8.11 0.05
CA GLU A 43 11.35 8.96 -0.56
C GLU A 43 11.09 10.44 -0.28
N MET A 44 9.85 10.89 -0.45
CA MET A 44 9.46 12.26 -0.08
C MET A 44 9.72 12.53 1.41
N ALA A 45 9.47 11.56 2.30
CA ALA A 45 9.66 11.71 3.73
C ALA A 45 11.14 11.84 4.10
N LEU A 46 12.02 11.11 3.41
CA LEU A 46 13.47 11.21 3.60
C LEU A 46 14.05 12.55 3.13
N GLN A 47 13.38 13.24 2.22
CA GLN A 47 13.81 14.56 1.71
C GLN A 47 13.34 15.72 2.58
N GLN A 48 12.42 15.50 3.53
CA GLN A 48 11.95 16.54 4.42
C GLN A 48 12.93 16.75 5.58
N ASP A 49 13.36 17.99 5.76
CA ASP A 49 14.12 18.42 6.94
C ASP A 49 13.12 18.75 8.06
N ILE A 50 12.71 17.72 8.80
CA ILE A 50 11.77 17.83 9.93
C ILE A 50 12.57 17.63 11.21
N ALA A 51 12.37 18.50 12.20
CA ALA A 51 12.92 18.27 13.53
C ALA A 51 12.39 16.95 14.11
N ASP A 52 13.27 16.17 14.76
CA ASP A 52 12.97 14.82 15.30
C ASP A 52 11.70 14.74 16.17
N ASP A 53 11.31 15.86 16.80
CA ASP A 53 10.16 15.92 17.71
C ASP A 53 8.82 16.27 17.03
N GLN A 54 8.79 16.50 15.71
CA GLN A 54 7.55 16.81 14.99
C GLN A 54 7.05 15.61 14.18
N PRO A 55 5.74 15.31 14.22
CA PRO A 55 5.17 14.24 13.42
C PRO A 55 5.29 14.57 11.94
N SER A 56 5.96 13.71 11.18
CA SER A 56 6.09 13.86 9.72
C SER A 56 4.70 13.77 9.06
N PRO A 57 4.28 14.80 8.30
CA PRO A 57 3.01 14.76 7.56
C PRO A 57 2.92 13.58 6.60
N LEU A 58 4.07 13.18 6.03
CA LEU A 58 4.15 12.05 5.10
C LEU A 58 4.03 10.70 5.81
N LEU A 59 4.56 10.56 7.03
CA LEU A 59 4.32 9.36 7.82
C LEU A 59 2.85 9.24 8.24
N CYS A 60 2.18 10.35 8.59
CA CYS A 60 0.75 10.35 8.84
C CYS A 60 -0.07 10.02 7.58
N ALA A 61 0.36 10.51 6.41
CA ALA A 61 -0.25 10.12 5.15
C ALA A 61 -0.07 8.62 4.86
N LEU A 62 1.12 8.08 5.10
CA LEU A 62 1.40 6.65 4.93
C LEU A 62 0.57 5.80 5.89
N GLU A 63 0.47 6.19 7.16
CA GLU A 63 -0.40 5.56 8.16
C GLU A 63 -1.85 5.45 7.65
N LYS A 64 -2.40 6.59 7.20
CA LYS A 64 -3.75 6.67 6.66
C LYS A 64 -3.90 5.79 5.42
N PHE A 65 -3.00 5.91 4.46
CA PHE A 65 -3.05 5.12 3.23
C PHE A 65 -3.06 3.62 3.51
N LEU A 66 -2.16 3.16 4.38
CA LEU A 66 -2.07 1.76 4.78
C LEU A 66 -3.36 1.29 5.47
N SER A 67 -3.84 2.04 6.47
CA SER A 67 -5.02 1.67 7.26
C SER A 67 -6.31 1.62 6.44
N GLU A 68 -6.48 2.59 5.52
CA GLU A 68 -7.73 2.77 4.79
C GLU A 68 -7.79 1.96 3.50
N HIS A 69 -6.66 1.81 2.82
CA HIS A 69 -6.63 1.34 1.43
C HIS A 69 -5.86 0.05 1.19
N VAL A 70 -4.98 -0.37 2.11
CA VAL A 70 -4.08 -1.50 1.85
C VAL A 70 -4.32 -2.65 2.84
N LEU A 71 -4.22 -2.37 4.14
CA LEU A 71 -4.22 -3.40 5.19
C LEU A 71 -5.58 -4.10 5.38
N SER A 72 -6.64 -3.59 4.76
CA SER A 72 -7.97 -4.20 4.78
C SER A 72 -8.09 -5.44 3.89
N TRP A 73 -7.25 -5.57 2.86
CA TRP A 73 -7.33 -6.69 1.89
C TRP A 73 -5.98 -7.29 1.49
N ALA A 74 -4.90 -6.50 1.45
CA ALA A 74 -3.59 -6.95 0.96
C ALA A 74 -3.04 -8.15 1.75
N PRO A 75 -3.14 -8.22 3.11
CA PRO A 75 -2.69 -9.40 3.84
C PRO A 75 -3.38 -10.69 3.39
N ARG A 76 -4.69 -10.65 3.10
CA ARG A 76 -5.42 -11.81 2.60
C ARG A 76 -5.01 -12.16 1.17
N MET A 77 -4.81 -11.16 0.30
CA MET A 77 -4.32 -11.37 -1.06
C MET A 77 -2.95 -12.06 -1.06
N LEU A 78 -2.01 -11.57 -0.23
CA LEU A 78 -0.66 -12.11 -0.11
C LEU A 78 -0.65 -13.53 0.47
N HIS A 79 -1.49 -13.81 1.46
CA HIS A 79 -1.66 -15.16 1.98
C HIS A 79 -2.14 -16.13 0.90
N ILE A 80 -3.14 -15.74 0.09
CA ILE A 80 -3.63 -16.58 -1.01
C ILE A 80 -2.55 -16.72 -2.09
N MET A 81 -1.84 -15.65 -2.43
CA MET A 81 -0.72 -15.70 -3.37
C MET A 81 0.34 -16.69 -2.91
N ARG A 82 0.66 -16.72 -1.62
CA ARG A 82 1.62 -17.68 -1.05
C ARG A 82 1.16 -19.12 -1.19
N ASP A 83 -0.11 -19.37 -0.88
CA ASP A 83 -0.66 -20.72 -0.81
C ASP A 83 -0.90 -21.30 -2.22
N GLU A 84 -1.29 -20.46 -3.19
CA GLU A 84 -1.64 -20.88 -4.55
C GLU A 84 -0.49 -20.74 -5.56
N ALA A 85 0.60 -20.02 -5.24
CA ALA A 85 1.73 -19.87 -6.14
C ALA A 85 2.41 -21.22 -6.42
N THR A 86 2.61 -21.52 -7.72
CA THR A 86 3.27 -22.74 -8.18
C THR A 86 4.79 -22.63 -8.24
N THR A 87 5.33 -21.41 -8.11
CA THR A 87 6.78 -21.14 -8.13
C THR A 87 7.25 -20.54 -6.82
N ASP A 88 8.45 -20.93 -6.38
CA ASP A 88 9.04 -20.41 -5.15
C ASP A 88 9.33 -18.91 -5.22
N PHE A 89 9.51 -18.37 -6.43
CA PHE A 89 9.65 -16.93 -6.64
C PHE A 89 8.43 -16.15 -6.13
N TYR A 90 7.21 -16.52 -6.54
CA TYR A 90 6.01 -15.79 -6.11
C TYR A 90 5.62 -16.11 -4.65
N LYS A 91 5.99 -17.28 -4.13
CA LYS A 91 5.91 -17.55 -2.69
C LYS A 91 6.83 -16.60 -1.91
N GLY A 92 8.08 -16.46 -2.34
CA GLY A 92 9.04 -15.52 -1.74
C GLY A 92 8.56 -14.07 -1.81
N MET A 93 8.04 -13.64 -2.97
CA MET A 93 7.47 -12.30 -3.14
C MET A 93 6.31 -12.03 -2.18
N SER A 94 5.41 -13.00 -1.99
CA SER A 94 4.30 -12.84 -1.05
C SER A 94 4.77 -12.61 0.39
N LEU A 95 5.81 -13.35 0.82
CA LEU A 95 6.41 -13.23 2.15
C LEU A 95 7.13 -11.89 2.34
N ALA A 96 7.90 -11.46 1.34
CA ALA A 96 8.61 -10.18 1.36
C ALA A 96 7.62 -9.01 1.44
N ALA A 97 6.58 -9.03 0.61
CA ALA A 97 5.53 -8.01 0.63
C ALA A 97 4.77 -7.99 1.96
N GLU A 98 4.41 -9.15 2.52
CA GLU A 98 3.72 -9.25 3.82
C GLU A 98 4.60 -8.70 4.95
N GLY A 99 5.88 -9.06 4.98
CA GLY A 99 6.84 -8.57 5.95
C GLY A 99 7.03 -7.05 5.87
N THR A 100 7.15 -6.50 4.66
CA THR A 100 7.25 -5.05 4.45
C THR A 100 6.01 -4.32 4.95
N LEU A 101 4.80 -4.76 4.58
CA LEU A 101 3.56 -4.12 5.05
C LEU A 101 3.43 -4.19 6.56
N ARG A 102 3.83 -5.30 7.17
CA ARG A 102 3.82 -5.47 8.62
C ARG A 102 4.77 -4.49 9.31
N GLN A 103 5.98 -4.34 8.80
CA GLN A 103 6.97 -3.42 9.34
C GLN A 103 6.50 -1.96 9.21
N LEU A 104 5.98 -1.60 8.04
CA LEU A 104 5.45 -0.25 7.81
C LEU A 104 4.26 0.05 8.71
N ALA A 105 3.35 -0.90 8.91
CA ALA A 105 2.23 -0.74 9.83
C ALA A 105 2.69 -0.51 11.27
N GLN A 106 3.72 -1.22 11.73
CA GLN A 106 4.27 -1.01 13.08
C GLN A 106 4.93 0.37 13.23
N LEU A 107 5.73 0.79 12.24
CA LEU A 107 6.44 2.07 12.28
C LEU A 107 5.49 3.26 12.22
N THR A 108 4.43 3.15 11.41
CA THR A 108 3.43 4.22 11.23
C THR A 108 2.26 4.13 12.21
N LYS A 109 2.13 3.03 12.96
CA LYS A 109 0.96 2.68 13.78
C LYS A 109 -0.33 2.50 12.97
N ALA A 110 -0.22 2.10 11.70
CA ALA A 110 -1.37 1.82 10.86
C ALA A 110 -2.17 0.60 11.35
N ASP A 111 -3.49 0.68 11.24
CA ASP A 111 -4.42 -0.32 11.75
C ASP A 111 -4.81 -1.36 10.68
N TYR A 112 -4.89 -2.61 11.11
CA TYR A 112 -5.52 -3.67 10.33
C TYR A 112 -7.04 -3.59 10.47
N ARG A 113 -7.71 -3.06 9.45
CA ARG A 113 -9.18 -2.96 9.44
C ARG A 113 -9.80 -4.27 8.94
N ILE A 114 -10.57 -4.94 9.80
CA ILE A 114 -11.35 -6.11 9.42
C ILE A 114 -12.53 -5.64 8.55
N VAL A 115 -12.50 -6.00 7.27
CA VAL A 115 -13.61 -5.76 6.33
C VAL A 115 -14.14 -7.08 5.80
N ARG A 116 -15.42 -7.13 5.43
CA ARG A 116 -15.95 -8.28 4.68
C ARG A 116 -15.34 -8.26 3.28
N LEU A 117 -14.48 -9.23 3.01
CA LEU A 117 -13.94 -9.48 1.69
C LEU A 117 -14.92 -10.37 0.94
N TYR A 118 -15.49 -9.87 -0.15
CA TYR A 118 -16.28 -10.67 -1.06
C TYR A 118 -15.33 -11.29 -2.09
N ARG A 119 -15.43 -12.60 -2.28
CA ARG A 119 -14.85 -13.34 -3.41
C ARG A 119 -15.98 -13.97 -4.18
#